data_AF-O59094-F1
#
_entry.id   AF-O59094-F1
#
_cell.length_a   1.000
_cell.length_b   1.000
_cell.length_c   1.000
_cell.angle_alpha   90.00
_cell.angle_beta   90.00
_cell.angle_gamma   90.00
#
_symmetry.space_group_name_H-M   'P 1'
#
loop_
_entity.id
_entity.type
_entity.pdbx_description
1 polymer ?
#
loop_
_entity_poly.entity_id
_entity_poly.type
_entity_poly.pdbx_seq_one_letter_code
_entity_poly.pdbx_strand_id
1 'polypeptide(L)'
;MGAELNIASKELYTAVKTKRFIILLSTYLVFLFLTVYFSREFSSQDVGYISSMSIFGASGTVYRTPISSIFINNAMLWAFFGSLLGVLLGADAINRELSKGTIKVLLGHPVYRDQVINGKFLGNALALGIVIFVGFIFTIALALIFGIPMKGFSMVRLLVLSLVVLLYTLVFLSLGVMISSIIRSPETAMIVGIGISLFFIMVYPMIASYLAGHMVGPMPECRATVVQRTITVGTETVIARETTTEHCEEIYMEWYEEKQKWEKRINLLNPTMHFAQLMIYTFAGDEETRDYLPLGESLSYGINNLAILIVELLFPFSIAYARFMTKDLN
;
A
#
# COMPACT_ATOMS: atom_id res chain seq x y z
N MET A 1 18.36 14.76 22.15
CA MET A 1 17.15 13.97 22.48
C MET A 1 16.06 14.74 23.23
N GLY A 2 16.32 15.47 24.33
CA GLY A 2 15.23 16.13 25.10
C GLY A 2 14.39 17.14 24.29
N ALA A 3 15.03 18.01 23.50
CA ALA A 3 14.32 19.02 22.71
C ALA A 3 13.48 18.40 21.57
N GLU A 4 14.01 17.41 20.86
CA GLU A 4 13.32 16.71 19.76
C GLU A 4 12.07 15.98 20.26
N LEU A 5 12.19 15.26 21.38
CA LEU A 5 11.06 14.55 21.97
C LEU A 5 9.97 15.53 22.43
N ASN A 6 10.36 16.65 23.04
CA ASN A 6 9.41 17.69 23.47
C ASN A 6 8.66 18.29 22.28
N ILE A 7 9.34 18.54 21.16
CA ILE A 7 8.71 19.02 19.92
C ILE A 7 7.76 17.97 19.38
N ALA A 8 8.19 16.71 19.32
CA ALA A 8 7.35 15.60 18.84
C ALA A 8 6.09 15.42 19.70
N SER A 9 6.22 15.43 21.03
CA SER A 9 5.08 15.33 21.95
C SER A 9 4.12 16.52 21.81
N LYS A 10 4.65 17.73 21.65
CA LYS A 10 3.82 18.92 21.40
C LYS A 10 3.06 18.82 20.08
N GLU A 11 3.72 18.40 19.00
CA GLU A 11 3.08 18.28 17.69
C GLU A 11 2.02 17.19 17.70
N LEU A 12 2.32 16.03 18.32
CA LEU A 12 1.36 14.96 18.56
C LEU A 12 0.12 15.47 19.31
N TYR A 13 0.31 16.13 20.44
CA TYR A 13 -0.78 16.69 21.25
C TYR A 13 -1.62 17.68 20.45
N THR A 14 -0.97 18.53 19.68
CA THR A 14 -1.65 19.54 18.85
C THR A 14 -2.45 18.87 17.74
N ALA A 15 -1.85 17.90 17.04
CA ALA A 15 -2.48 17.16 15.95
C ALA A 15 -3.76 16.47 16.41
N VAL A 16 -3.68 15.69 17.49
CA VAL A 16 -4.81 14.91 18.03
C VAL A 16 -5.97 15.79 18.50
N LYS A 17 -5.70 17.01 18.97
CA LYS A 17 -6.74 17.96 19.40
C LYS A 17 -7.41 18.73 18.26
N THR A 18 -6.90 18.67 17.04
CA THR A 18 -7.51 19.44 15.95
C THR A 18 -8.83 18.84 15.49
N LYS A 19 -9.81 19.70 15.17
CA LYS A 19 -11.09 19.27 14.55
C LYS A 19 -10.85 18.45 13.28
N ARG A 20 -9.83 18.82 12.49
CA ARG A 20 -9.43 18.13 11.27
C ARG A 20 -9.04 16.68 11.54
N PHE A 21 -8.17 16.45 12.52
CA PHE A 21 -7.76 15.11 12.91
C PHE A 21 -8.93 14.27 13.42
N ILE A 22 -9.79 14.85 14.27
CA ILE A 22 -10.97 14.14 14.78
C ILE A 22 -11.93 13.76 13.64
N ILE A 23 -12.18 14.65 12.69
CA ILE A 23 -13.01 14.35 11.52
C ILE A 23 -12.38 13.22 10.71
N LEU A 24 -11.08 13.30 10.39
CA LEU A 24 -10.39 12.26 9.62
C LEU A 24 -10.39 10.91 10.33
N LEU A 25 -10.10 10.88 11.63
CA LEU A 25 -10.14 9.67 12.44
C LEU A 25 -11.55 9.08 12.49
N SER A 26 -12.57 9.90 12.76
CA SER A 26 -13.96 9.46 12.78
C SER A 26 -14.40 8.91 11.43
N THR A 27 -14.09 9.60 10.33
CA THR A 27 -14.39 9.11 8.98
C THR A 27 -13.69 7.78 8.72
N TYR A 28 -12.39 7.67 9.02
CA TYR A 28 -11.65 6.41 8.90
C TYR A 28 -12.28 5.28 9.71
N LEU A 29 -12.64 5.50 10.97
CA LEU A 29 -13.30 4.49 11.81
C LEU A 29 -14.69 4.10 11.30
N VAL A 30 -15.48 5.06 10.78
CA VAL A 30 -16.77 4.77 10.13
C VAL A 30 -16.57 3.89 8.90
N PHE A 31 -15.58 4.20 8.07
CA PHE A 31 -15.25 3.37 6.93
C PHE A 31 -14.78 1.98 7.38
N LEU A 32 -13.92 1.86 8.38
CA LEU A 32 -13.54 0.57 8.95
C LEU A 32 -14.75 -0.23 9.42
N PHE A 33 -15.69 0.42 10.13
CA PHE A 33 -16.93 -0.21 10.54
C PHE A 33 -17.72 -0.76 9.36
N LEU A 34 -17.95 0.07 8.33
CA LEU A 34 -18.66 -0.35 7.11
C LEU A 34 -17.95 -1.53 6.45
N THR A 35 -16.63 -1.48 6.33
CA THR A 35 -15.88 -2.55 5.66
C THR A 35 -15.97 -3.90 6.36
N VAL A 36 -15.85 -3.92 7.69
CA VAL A 36 -16.00 -5.17 8.46
C VAL A 36 -17.45 -5.64 8.39
N TYR A 37 -18.42 -4.70 8.46
CA TYR A 37 -19.84 -5.01 8.35
C TYR A 37 -20.19 -5.66 7.00
N PHE A 38 -19.77 -5.09 5.88
CA PHE A 38 -19.98 -5.69 4.55
C PHE A 38 -19.22 -7.01 4.38
N SER A 39 -18.02 -7.12 4.95
CA SER A 39 -17.23 -8.35 4.86
C SER A 39 -17.87 -9.53 5.56
N ARG A 40 -18.75 -9.30 6.56
CA ARG A 40 -19.52 -10.36 7.22
C ARG A 40 -20.35 -11.18 6.22
N GLU A 41 -20.99 -10.50 5.28
CA GLU A 41 -21.86 -11.14 4.27
C GLU A 41 -21.02 -12.00 3.31
N PHE A 42 -19.89 -11.47 2.86
CA PHE A 42 -18.96 -12.15 1.94
C PHE A 42 -18.14 -13.28 2.58
N SER A 43 -17.93 -13.22 3.90
CA SER A 43 -17.05 -14.17 4.60
C SER A 43 -17.65 -15.57 4.77
N SER A 44 -18.96 -15.76 4.56
CA SER A 44 -19.61 -17.06 4.77
C SER A 44 -19.54 -18.00 3.57
N GLN A 45 -19.28 -17.49 2.37
CA GLN A 45 -19.34 -18.28 1.13
C GLN A 45 -17.98 -18.65 0.54
N ASP A 46 -16.88 -17.96 0.90
CA ASP A 46 -15.61 -18.03 0.19
C ASP A 46 -14.37 -18.11 1.11
N VAL A 47 -14.19 -19.22 1.84
CA VAL A 47 -13.03 -19.42 2.74
C VAL A 47 -12.44 -20.83 2.62
N GLY A 48 -11.13 -20.96 2.85
CA GLY A 48 -10.41 -22.23 2.82
C GLY A 48 -9.81 -22.61 1.47
N TYR A 49 -9.64 -21.65 0.56
CA TYR A 49 -9.00 -21.84 -0.74
C TYR A 49 -7.97 -20.75 -1.03
N ILE A 50 -7.15 -20.99 -2.04
CA ILE A 50 -6.13 -20.05 -2.52
C ILE A 50 -6.68 -19.37 -3.76
N SER A 51 -6.63 -18.04 -3.75
CA SER A 51 -7.04 -17.23 -4.89
C SER A 51 -5.86 -16.42 -5.40
N SER A 52 -5.76 -16.26 -6.72
CA SER A 52 -4.87 -15.25 -7.30
C SER A 52 -5.45 -13.87 -7.03
N MET A 53 -4.61 -12.95 -6.57
CA MET A 53 -4.93 -11.56 -6.34
C MET A 53 -4.03 -10.69 -7.20
N SER A 54 -4.63 -9.70 -7.86
CA SER A 54 -3.91 -8.63 -8.56
C SER A 54 -4.50 -7.29 -8.15
N ILE A 55 -3.67 -6.39 -7.65
CA ILE A 55 -4.08 -5.04 -7.26
C ILE A 55 -2.90 -4.07 -7.40
N PHE A 56 -3.13 -2.87 -7.91
CA PHE A 56 -2.11 -1.82 -8.02
C PHE A 56 -0.82 -2.26 -8.75
N GLY A 57 -0.92 -3.21 -9.69
CA GLY A 57 0.23 -3.80 -10.40
C GLY A 57 1.02 -4.85 -9.61
N ALA A 58 0.64 -5.12 -8.36
CA ALA A 58 1.13 -6.25 -7.56
C ALA A 58 0.28 -7.49 -7.85
N SER A 59 0.91 -8.66 -7.86
CA SER A 59 0.24 -9.95 -8.09
C SER A 59 0.82 -11.05 -7.20
N GLY A 60 -0.03 -12.01 -6.85
CA GLY A 60 0.37 -13.21 -6.13
C GLY A 60 -0.82 -14.01 -5.63
N THR A 61 -0.54 -15.11 -4.96
CA THR A 61 -1.56 -15.98 -4.37
C THR A 61 -1.83 -15.57 -2.93
N VAL A 62 -3.10 -15.62 -2.53
CA VAL A 62 -3.53 -15.30 -1.16
C VAL A 62 -4.45 -16.39 -0.64
N TYR A 63 -4.25 -16.80 0.61
CA TYR A 63 -5.12 -17.75 1.28
C TYR A 63 -6.33 -17.03 1.88
N ARG A 64 -7.54 -17.45 1.47
CA ARG A 64 -8.80 -16.83 1.85
C ARG A 64 -9.31 -17.41 3.17
N THR A 65 -9.34 -16.57 4.18
CA THR A 65 -9.96 -16.81 5.49
C THR A 65 -10.88 -15.64 5.80
N PRO A 66 -11.81 -15.78 6.77
CA PRO A 66 -12.66 -14.67 7.18
C PRO A 66 -11.90 -13.38 7.48
N ILE A 67 -10.74 -13.51 8.13
CA ILE A 67 -9.87 -12.39 8.45
C ILE A 67 -9.19 -11.85 7.20
N SER A 68 -8.48 -12.68 6.43
CA SER A 68 -7.72 -12.18 5.27
C SER A 68 -8.64 -11.55 4.24
N SER A 69 -9.87 -12.05 4.07
CA SER A 69 -10.88 -11.46 3.20
C SER A 69 -11.26 -10.03 3.62
N ILE A 70 -11.39 -9.72 4.91
CA ILE A 70 -11.61 -8.33 5.37
C ILE A 70 -10.48 -7.43 4.89
N PHE A 71 -9.22 -7.85 5.02
CA PHE A 71 -8.09 -6.98 4.68
C PHE A 71 -7.88 -6.86 3.17
N ILE A 72 -7.97 -7.98 2.46
CA ILE A 72 -7.80 -8.07 1.00
C ILE A 72 -8.89 -7.27 0.29
N ASN A 73 -10.16 -7.46 0.64
CA ASN A 73 -11.27 -6.78 -0.03
C ASN A 73 -11.26 -5.27 0.23
N ASN A 74 -10.64 -4.83 1.34
CA ASN A 74 -10.57 -3.43 1.72
C ASN A 74 -9.20 -2.80 1.45
N ALA A 75 -8.32 -3.49 0.72
CA ALA A 75 -6.99 -3.03 0.31
C ALA A 75 -6.98 -1.59 -0.24
N MET A 76 -7.94 -1.26 -1.10
CA MET A 76 -8.07 0.08 -1.68
C MET A 76 -8.34 1.16 -0.64
N LEU A 77 -9.12 0.84 0.38
CA LEU A 77 -9.44 1.76 1.46
C LEU A 77 -8.20 2.06 2.29
N TRP A 78 -7.43 1.03 2.66
CA TRP A 78 -6.17 1.20 3.38
C TRP A 78 -5.15 2.02 2.59
N ALA A 79 -5.03 1.77 1.28
CA ALA A 79 -4.18 2.56 0.40
C ALA A 79 -4.62 4.03 0.32
N PHE A 80 -5.93 4.27 0.17
CA PHE A 80 -6.50 5.60 0.09
C PHE A 80 -6.34 6.39 1.39
N PHE A 81 -6.83 5.86 2.52
CA PHE A 81 -6.73 6.55 3.80
C PHE A 81 -5.28 6.68 4.28
N GLY A 82 -4.44 5.65 4.09
CA GLY A 82 -3.03 5.71 4.47
C GLY A 82 -2.30 6.83 3.72
N SER A 83 -2.47 6.92 2.40
CA SER A 83 -1.82 7.97 1.61
C SER A 83 -2.37 9.37 1.93
N LEU A 84 -3.68 9.49 2.14
CA LEU A 84 -4.34 10.75 2.40
C LEU A 84 -3.96 11.29 3.78
N LEU A 85 -4.01 10.45 4.82
CA LEU A 85 -3.62 10.82 6.18
C LEU A 85 -2.15 11.22 6.25
N GLY A 86 -1.27 10.42 5.61
CA GLY A 86 0.16 10.70 5.54
C GLY A 86 0.42 12.08 4.94
N VAL A 87 -0.08 12.32 3.73
CA VAL A 87 0.13 13.58 3.03
C VAL A 87 -0.49 14.77 3.76
N LEU A 88 -1.71 14.66 4.28
CA LEU A 88 -2.37 15.79 4.94
C LEU A 88 -1.59 16.28 6.16
N LEU A 89 -1.07 15.35 6.97
CA LEU A 89 -0.22 15.70 8.11
C LEU A 89 1.15 16.22 7.67
N GLY A 90 1.70 15.70 6.57
CA GLY A 90 2.99 16.12 6.04
C GLY A 90 2.96 17.50 5.39
N ALA A 91 1.93 17.79 4.58
CA ALA A 91 1.77 19.03 3.82
C ALA A 91 1.66 20.27 4.72
N ASP A 92 1.15 20.10 5.95
CA ASP A 92 1.05 21.15 6.97
C ASP A 92 2.28 21.26 7.90
N ALA A 93 3.22 20.32 7.85
CA ALA A 93 4.28 20.22 8.86
C ALA A 93 5.18 21.47 8.93
N ILE A 94 5.57 22.00 7.76
CA ILE A 94 6.47 23.15 7.63
C ILE A 94 5.68 24.43 7.34
N ASN A 95 4.77 24.38 6.37
CA ASN A 95 4.03 25.54 5.89
C ASN A 95 3.12 26.20 6.91
N ARG A 96 2.59 25.45 7.89
CA ARG A 96 1.70 26.01 8.91
C ARG A 96 2.37 27.08 9.77
N GLU A 97 3.67 26.96 10.00
CA GLU A 97 4.44 27.93 10.80
C GLU A 97 5.01 29.08 9.96
N LEU A 98 5.34 28.79 8.69
CA LEU A 98 5.71 29.82 7.73
C LEU A 98 4.55 30.78 7.47
N SER A 99 3.34 30.26 7.22
CA SER A 99 2.16 31.09 6.93
C SER A 99 1.70 31.92 8.13
N LYS A 100 1.90 31.41 9.37
CA LYS A 100 1.59 32.13 10.61
C LYS A 100 2.70 33.09 11.06
N GLY A 101 3.86 33.11 10.39
CA GLY A 101 5.02 33.91 10.79
C GLY A 101 5.67 33.47 12.11
N THR A 102 5.24 32.35 12.70
CA THR A 102 5.71 31.89 14.02
C THR A 102 7.04 31.16 13.98
N ILE A 103 7.55 30.84 12.78
CA ILE A 103 8.82 30.11 12.62
C ILE A 103 10.02 30.88 13.18
N LYS A 104 10.01 32.22 13.09
CA LYS A 104 11.07 33.09 13.64
C LYS A 104 11.09 33.05 15.17
N VAL A 105 9.92 32.99 15.80
CA VAL A 105 9.79 32.87 17.26
C VAL A 105 10.25 31.49 17.73
N LEU A 106 9.93 30.42 16.98
CA LEU A 106 10.35 29.06 17.30
C LEU A 106 11.88 28.92 17.27
N LEU A 107 12.54 29.51 16.28
CA LEU A 107 14.00 29.50 16.14
C LEU A 107 14.72 30.54 16.99
N GLY A 108 13.99 31.45 17.63
CA GLY A 108 14.54 32.34 18.66
C GLY A 108 14.79 31.64 20.01
N HIS A 109 14.23 30.44 20.20
CA HIS A 109 14.55 29.57 21.32
C HIS A 109 15.80 28.73 21.00
N PRO A 110 16.53 28.20 22.00
CA PRO A 110 17.73 27.39 21.79
C PRO A 110 17.39 25.99 21.25
N VAL A 111 16.86 25.94 20.02
CA VAL A 111 16.44 24.73 19.31
C VAL A 111 17.05 24.78 17.91
N TYR A 112 17.76 23.73 17.53
CA TYR A 112 18.40 23.64 16.23
C TYR A 112 17.39 23.26 15.12
N ARG A 113 17.65 23.67 13.87
CA ARG A 113 16.75 23.46 12.72
C ARG A 113 16.51 21.97 12.42
N ASP A 114 17.54 21.14 12.55
CA ASP A 114 17.47 19.69 12.42
C ASP A 114 16.53 19.06 13.47
N GLN A 115 16.60 19.53 14.72
CA GLN A 115 15.73 19.07 15.80
C GLN A 115 14.26 19.43 15.54
N VAL A 116 14.00 20.57 14.89
CA VAL A 116 12.64 21.00 14.52
C VAL A 116 12.06 20.08 13.46
N ILE A 117 12.76 19.82 12.36
CA ILE A 117 12.21 19.00 11.28
C ILE A 117 12.06 17.53 11.69
N ASN A 118 13.05 16.97 12.40
CA ASN A 118 12.98 15.61 12.92
C ASN A 118 11.87 15.46 13.97
N GLY A 119 11.75 16.42 14.89
CA GLY A 119 10.70 16.44 15.90
C GLY A 119 9.29 16.53 15.29
N LYS A 120 9.12 17.35 14.24
CA LYS A 120 7.86 17.46 13.50
C LYS A 120 7.49 16.18 12.77
N PHE A 121 8.45 15.61 12.06
CA PHE A 121 8.23 14.34 11.36
C PHE A 121 7.88 13.23 12.35
N LEU A 122 8.62 13.10 13.45
CA LEU A 122 8.38 12.10 14.48
C LEU A 122 7.03 12.30 15.18
N GLY A 123 6.65 13.54 15.50
CA GLY A 123 5.35 13.84 16.10
C GLY A 123 4.17 13.45 15.20
N ASN A 124 4.26 13.76 13.90
CA ASN A 124 3.27 13.33 12.91
C ASN A 124 3.28 11.83 12.67
N ALA A 125 4.46 11.20 12.64
CA ALA A 125 4.61 9.74 12.51
C ALA A 125 3.98 9.01 13.69
N LEU A 126 4.16 9.50 14.93
CA LEU A 126 3.51 8.97 16.12
C LEU A 126 1.99 9.16 16.07
N ALA A 127 1.51 10.31 15.59
CA ALA A 127 0.08 10.56 15.42
C ALA A 127 -0.54 9.54 14.46
N LEU A 128 0.10 9.30 13.32
CA LEU A 128 -0.29 8.27 12.36
C LEU A 128 -0.23 6.86 12.97
N GLY A 129 0.84 6.56 13.72
CA GLY A 129 0.97 5.30 14.46
C GLY A 129 -0.22 5.03 15.38
N ILE A 130 -0.67 6.05 16.13
CA ILE A 130 -1.87 5.96 16.95
C ILE A 130 -3.11 5.71 16.09
N VAL A 131 -3.32 6.44 14.99
CA VAL A 131 -4.49 6.25 14.10
C VAL A 131 -4.54 4.82 13.56
N ILE A 132 -3.42 4.31 13.05
CA ILE A 132 -3.34 2.96 12.48
C ILE A 132 -3.55 1.90 13.57
N PHE A 133 -2.93 2.07 14.75
CA PHE A 133 -3.07 1.11 15.85
C PHE A 133 -4.48 1.10 16.46
N VAL A 134 -5.12 2.26 16.58
CA VAL A 134 -6.53 2.36 16.95
C VAL A 134 -7.41 1.66 15.91
N GLY A 135 -7.14 1.87 14.61
CA GLY A 135 -7.84 1.17 13.54
C GLY A 135 -7.66 -0.36 13.59
N PHE A 136 -6.46 -0.83 13.91
CA PHE A 136 -6.16 -2.25 14.12
C PHE A 136 -6.97 -2.86 15.28
N ILE A 137 -6.92 -2.23 16.46
CA ILE A 137 -7.71 -2.67 17.63
C ILE A 137 -9.21 -2.63 17.30
N PHE A 138 -9.66 -1.57 16.65
CA PHE A 138 -11.05 -1.38 16.26
C PHE A 138 -11.53 -2.49 15.29
N THR A 139 -10.70 -2.85 14.32
CA THR A 139 -10.99 -3.94 13.37
C THR A 139 -11.10 -5.29 14.09
N ILE A 140 -10.19 -5.57 15.03
CA ILE A 140 -10.26 -6.80 15.86
C ILE A 140 -11.53 -6.80 16.71
N ALA A 141 -11.83 -5.69 17.37
CA ALA A 141 -13.02 -5.56 18.22
C ALA A 141 -14.31 -5.82 17.41
N LEU A 142 -14.42 -5.23 16.22
CA LEU A 142 -15.57 -5.46 15.34
C LEU A 142 -15.65 -6.89 14.83
N ALA A 143 -14.52 -7.49 14.45
CA ALA A 143 -14.49 -8.88 14.02
C ALA A 143 -14.99 -9.82 15.12
N LEU A 144 -14.61 -9.58 16.37
CA LEU A 144 -15.08 -10.35 17.54
C LEU A 144 -16.58 -10.11 17.79
N ILE A 145 -17.06 -8.86 17.72
CA ILE A 145 -18.48 -8.52 17.92
C ILE A 145 -19.37 -9.20 16.86
N PHE A 146 -18.91 -9.27 15.61
CA PHE A 146 -19.64 -9.91 14.52
C PHE A 146 -19.46 -11.44 14.46
N GLY A 147 -18.72 -12.03 15.40
CA GLY A 147 -18.52 -13.48 15.48
C GLY A 147 -17.61 -14.05 14.38
N ILE A 148 -16.74 -13.23 13.81
CA ILE A 148 -15.80 -13.65 12.76
C ILE A 148 -14.68 -14.46 13.41
N PRO A 149 -14.46 -15.73 13.01
CA PRO A 149 -13.52 -16.60 13.70
C PRO A 149 -12.08 -16.13 13.51
N MET A 150 -11.36 -15.94 14.62
CA MET A 150 -9.95 -15.55 14.62
C MET A 150 -9.06 -16.70 15.09
N LYS A 151 -8.35 -17.36 14.15
CA LYS A 151 -7.27 -18.30 14.49
C LYS A 151 -6.03 -17.52 14.98
N GLY A 152 -5.30 -18.04 15.96
CA GLY A 152 -4.17 -17.34 16.60
C GLY A 152 -3.05 -16.86 15.65
N PHE A 153 -2.74 -17.63 14.60
CA PHE A 153 -1.76 -17.23 13.58
C PHE A 153 -2.21 -16.03 12.74
N SER A 154 -3.51 -15.78 12.63
CA SER A 154 -4.03 -14.62 11.90
C SER A 154 -3.73 -13.31 12.63
N MET A 155 -3.69 -13.27 13.97
CA MET A 155 -3.45 -12.03 14.71
C MET A 155 -2.06 -11.43 14.46
N VAL A 156 -1.02 -12.28 14.38
CA VAL A 156 0.35 -11.83 14.07
C VAL A 156 0.42 -11.25 12.66
N ARG A 157 -0.24 -11.89 11.67
CA ARG A 157 -0.34 -11.38 10.30
C ARG A 157 -1.03 -10.03 10.25
N LEU A 158 -2.08 -9.82 11.06
CA LEU A 158 -2.75 -8.53 11.15
C LEU A 158 -1.86 -7.44 11.74
N LEU A 159 -1.06 -7.76 12.75
CA LEU A 159 -0.11 -6.82 13.33
C LEU A 159 0.96 -6.44 12.29
N VAL A 160 1.53 -7.44 11.59
CA VAL A 160 2.49 -7.21 10.51
C VAL A 160 1.90 -6.33 9.41
N LEU A 161 0.68 -6.62 8.97
CA LEU A 161 0.00 -5.79 7.98
C LEU A 161 -0.22 -4.36 8.48
N SER A 162 -0.57 -4.17 9.75
CA SER A 162 -0.75 -2.84 10.34
C SER A 162 0.56 -2.04 10.33
N LEU A 163 1.70 -2.71 10.55
CA LEU A 163 3.02 -2.10 10.41
C LEU A 163 3.34 -1.75 8.95
N VAL A 164 2.93 -2.59 7.98
CA VAL A 164 3.07 -2.32 6.55
C VAL A 164 2.21 -1.11 6.14
N VAL A 165 0.96 -1.01 6.61
CA VAL A 165 0.09 0.17 6.41
C VAL A 165 0.73 1.41 7.02
N LEU A 166 1.29 1.31 8.23
CA LEU A 166 1.99 2.42 8.87
C LEU A 166 3.18 2.87 8.03
N LEU A 167 4.06 1.95 7.59
CA LEU A 167 5.21 2.27 6.74
C LEU A 167 4.78 2.98 5.45
N TYR A 168 3.77 2.45 4.76
CA TYR A 168 3.18 3.07 3.57
C TYR A 168 2.67 4.49 3.86
N THR A 169 1.94 4.67 4.96
CA THR A 169 1.43 5.98 5.39
C THR A 169 2.58 6.95 5.69
N LEU A 170 3.70 6.47 6.24
CA LEU A 170 4.89 7.27 6.48
C LEU A 170 5.61 7.70 5.19
N VAL A 171 5.59 6.87 4.13
CA VAL A 171 6.09 7.29 2.80
C VAL A 171 5.32 8.52 2.33
N PHE A 172 3.99 8.50 2.42
CA PHE A 172 3.15 9.63 2.08
C PHE A 172 3.31 10.82 3.05
N LEU A 173 3.61 10.59 4.32
CA LEU A 173 4.02 11.65 5.25
C LEU A 173 5.30 12.34 4.74
N SER A 174 6.32 11.58 4.35
CA SER A 174 7.58 12.14 3.84
C SER A 174 7.37 12.95 2.56
N LEU A 175 6.52 12.47 1.64
CA LEU A 175 6.12 13.19 0.44
C LEU A 175 5.39 14.49 0.80
N GLY A 176 4.45 14.44 1.74
CA GLY A 176 3.75 15.62 2.24
C GLY A 176 4.71 16.66 2.82
N VAL A 177 5.69 16.23 3.65
CA VAL A 177 6.71 17.12 4.22
C VAL A 177 7.60 17.72 3.13
N MET A 178 7.99 16.94 2.12
CA MET A 178 8.71 17.43 0.95
C MET A 178 7.92 18.51 0.21
N ILE A 179 6.64 18.25 -0.09
CA ILE A 179 5.74 19.22 -0.74
C ILE A 179 5.60 20.49 0.11
N SER A 180 5.48 20.34 1.43
CA SER A 180 5.44 21.45 2.39
C SER A 180 6.71 22.31 2.34
N SER A 181 7.88 21.70 2.11
CA SER A 181 9.13 22.44 1.99
C SER A 181 9.24 23.25 0.69
N ILE A 182 8.62 22.77 -0.39
CA ILE A 182 8.72 23.33 -1.75
C ILE A 182 7.67 24.43 -1.97
N ILE A 183 6.41 24.13 -1.67
CA ILE A 183 5.28 25.03 -1.90
C ILE A 183 5.13 25.95 -0.70
N ARG A 184 4.96 27.27 -0.90
CA ARG A 184 4.83 28.23 0.22
C ARG A 184 3.42 28.31 0.80
N SER A 185 2.39 28.11 -0.03
CA SER A 185 0.98 28.19 0.38
C SER A 185 0.55 26.86 1.04
N PRO A 186 0.09 26.85 2.29
CA PRO A 186 -0.40 25.64 2.96
C PRO A 186 -1.56 24.99 2.19
N GLU A 187 -2.50 25.79 1.68
CA GLU A 187 -3.67 25.30 0.95
C GLU A 187 -3.26 24.61 -0.36
N THR A 188 -2.36 25.23 -1.12
CA THR A 188 -1.84 24.64 -2.36
C THR A 188 -1.02 23.38 -2.08
N ALA A 189 -0.22 23.36 -1.00
CA ALA A 189 0.54 22.18 -0.61
C ALA A 189 -0.35 20.98 -0.30
N MET A 190 -1.48 21.21 0.37
CA MET A 190 -2.49 20.17 0.62
C MET A 190 -3.09 19.64 -0.69
N ILE A 191 -3.56 20.54 -1.57
CA ILE A 191 -4.22 20.14 -2.81
C ILE A 191 -3.27 19.33 -3.69
N VAL A 192 -2.02 19.79 -3.85
CA VAL A 192 -0.98 19.08 -4.60
C VAL A 192 -0.68 17.74 -3.97
N GLY A 193 -0.57 17.68 -2.64
CA GLY A 193 -0.41 16.44 -1.90
C GLY A 193 -1.52 15.43 -2.19
N ILE A 194 -2.79 15.84 -2.04
CA ILE A 194 -3.94 14.98 -2.32
C ILE A 194 -3.90 14.48 -3.76
N GLY A 195 -3.57 15.36 -4.72
CA GLY A 195 -3.42 15.01 -6.13
C GLY A 195 -2.32 13.95 -6.36
N ILE A 196 -1.18 14.07 -5.69
CA ILE A 196 -0.09 13.09 -5.75
C ILE A 196 -0.51 11.75 -5.16
N SER A 197 -1.22 11.74 -4.02
CA SER A 197 -1.75 10.51 -3.44
C SER A 197 -2.71 9.79 -4.40
N LEU A 198 -3.66 10.52 -4.99
CA LEU A 198 -4.59 9.97 -5.97
C LEU A 198 -3.88 9.47 -7.23
N PHE A 199 -2.83 10.18 -7.67
CA PHE A 199 -2.03 9.79 -8.82
C PHE A 199 -1.38 8.42 -8.60
N PHE A 200 -0.71 8.18 -7.46
CA PHE A 200 -0.07 6.88 -7.19
C PHE A 200 -1.06 5.72 -7.02
N ILE A 201 -2.21 5.97 -6.42
CA ILE A 201 -3.21 4.92 -6.18
C ILE A 201 -3.93 4.50 -7.46
N MET A 202 -4.32 5.47 -8.29
CA MET A 202 -5.26 5.23 -9.39
C MET A 202 -4.63 5.42 -10.76
N VAL A 203 -3.93 6.55 -10.97
CA VAL A 203 -3.44 6.93 -12.30
C VAL A 203 -2.18 6.15 -12.67
N TYR A 204 -1.23 6.01 -11.74
CA TYR A 204 0.05 5.37 -11.98
C TYR A 204 -0.09 3.90 -12.40
N PRO A 205 -0.89 3.03 -11.70
CA PRO A 205 -1.05 1.64 -12.11
C PRO A 205 -1.67 1.51 -13.50
N MET A 206 -2.60 2.40 -13.87
CA MET A 206 -3.21 2.41 -15.21
C MET A 206 -2.19 2.76 -16.29
N ILE A 207 -1.36 3.79 -16.05
CA ILE A 207 -0.27 4.16 -16.96
C ILE A 207 0.73 3.01 -17.07
N ALA A 208 1.10 2.37 -15.95
CA ALA A 208 2.06 1.28 -15.94
C ALA A 208 1.57 0.06 -16.75
N SER A 209 0.31 -0.36 -16.57
CA SER A 209 -0.26 -1.48 -17.34
C SER A 209 -0.39 -1.17 -18.83
N TYR A 210 -0.76 0.08 -19.17
CA TYR A 210 -0.82 0.55 -20.55
C TYR A 210 0.56 0.55 -21.23
N LEU A 211 1.56 1.15 -20.58
CA LEU A 211 2.92 1.19 -21.10
C LEU A 211 3.53 -0.21 -21.20
N ALA A 212 3.29 -1.10 -20.22
CA ALA A 212 3.77 -2.47 -20.27
C ALA A 212 3.23 -3.23 -21.50
N GLY A 213 1.95 -3.06 -21.82
CA GLY A 213 1.36 -3.64 -23.03
C GLY A 213 2.02 -3.14 -24.32
N HIS A 214 2.37 -1.85 -24.38
CA HIS A 214 3.09 -1.28 -25.53
C HIS A 214 4.54 -1.78 -25.63
N MET A 215 5.21 -2.04 -24.51
CA MET A 215 6.61 -2.52 -24.50
C MET A 215 6.75 -3.96 -24.99
N VAL A 216 5.76 -4.81 -24.74
CA VAL A 216 5.74 -6.21 -25.21
C VAL A 216 5.21 -6.33 -26.64
N GLY A 217 4.40 -5.36 -27.07
CA GLY A 217 3.78 -5.38 -28.39
C GLY A 217 2.40 -6.03 -28.38
N PRO A 218 1.74 -6.11 -29.57
CA PRO A 218 0.38 -6.64 -29.66
C PRO A 218 0.32 -8.09 -29.19
N MET A 219 -0.82 -8.47 -28.62
CA MET A 219 -1.06 -9.86 -28.26
C MET A 219 -0.93 -10.74 -29.51
N PRO A 220 -0.11 -11.81 -29.47
CA PRO A 220 0.16 -12.64 -30.63
C PRO A 220 -1.13 -13.29 -31.16
N GLU A 221 -1.30 -13.29 -32.48
CA GLU A 221 -2.41 -14.00 -33.11
C GLU A 221 -2.11 -15.50 -33.12
N CYS A 222 -2.89 -16.30 -32.36
CA CYS A 222 -2.75 -17.75 -32.43
C CYS A 222 -3.68 -18.37 -33.48
N ARG A 223 -3.16 -19.32 -34.27
CA ARG A 223 -3.94 -20.18 -35.16
C ARG A 223 -3.96 -21.60 -34.61
N ALA A 224 -5.14 -22.20 -34.58
CA ALA A 224 -5.29 -23.59 -34.15
C ALA A 224 -4.55 -24.54 -35.10
N THR A 225 -3.80 -25.48 -34.54
CA THR A 225 -3.03 -26.48 -35.31
C THR A 225 -3.81 -27.77 -35.42
N VAL A 226 -3.81 -28.38 -36.61
CA VAL A 226 -4.45 -29.70 -36.83
C VAL A 226 -3.40 -30.78 -36.59
N VAL A 227 -3.56 -31.54 -35.51
CA VAL A 227 -2.71 -32.68 -35.16
C VAL A 227 -3.39 -33.96 -35.63
N GLN A 228 -2.64 -34.84 -36.30
CA GLN A 228 -3.14 -36.18 -36.67
C GLN A 228 -2.74 -37.18 -35.60
N ARG A 229 -3.73 -37.82 -34.97
CA ARG A 229 -3.53 -38.88 -33.99
C ARG A 229 -4.07 -40.18 -34.56
N THR A 230 -3.22 -41.21 -34.62
CA THR A 230 -3.66 -42.54 -35.04
C THR A 230 -4.31 -43.22 -33.84
N ILE A 231 -5.61 -43.47 -33.90
CA ILE A 231 -6.36 -44.15 -32.85
C ILE A 231 -6.65 -45.56 -33.36
N THR A 232 -6.17 -46.58 -32.65
CA THR A 232 -6.56 -47.97 -32.87
C THR A 232 -7.88 -48.24 -32.16
N VAL A 233 -8.94 -48.46 -32.93
CA VAL A 233 -10.25 -48.89 -32.42
C VAL A 233 -10.46 -50.33 -32.85
N GLY A 234 -10.27 -51.28 -31.92
CA GLY A 234 -10.25 -52.71 -32.26
C GLY A 234 -8.99 -53.09 -33.04
N THR A 235 -9.14 -53.64 -34.25
CA THR A 235 -8.03 -54.01 -35.17
C THR A 235 -7.80 -52.99 -36.29
N GLU A 236 -8.63 -51.94 -36.40
CA GLU A 236 -8.48 -50.89 -37.40
C GLU A 236 -7.77 -49.65 -36.84
N THR A 237 -6.80 -49.15 -37.60
CA THR A 237 -6.12 -47.88 -37.34
C THR A 237 -6.86 -46.76 -38.05
N VAL A 238 -7.48 -45.85 -37.31
CA VAL A 238 -8.15 -44.66 -37.85
C VAL A 238 -7.29 -43.43 -37.57
N ILE A 239 -7.02 -42.61 -38.60
CA ILE A 239 -6.34 -41.32 -38.43
C ILE A 239 -7.38 -40.29 -38.02
N ALA A 240 -7.42 -39.92 -36.74
CA ALA A 240 -8.21 -38.82 -36.25
C ALA A 240 -7.44 -37.50 -36.47
N ARG A 241 -8.11 -36.48 -37.00
CA ARG A 241 -7.61 -35.10 -37.01
C ARG A 241 -8.21 -34.37 -35.82
N GLU A 242 -7.37 -33.96 -34.90
CA GLU A 242 -7.75 -33.20 -33.72
C GLU A 242 -7.19 -31.79 -33.85
N THR A 243 -8.04 -30.79 -33.68
CA THR A 243 -7.63 -29.38 -33.70
C THR A 243 -7.23 -29.01 -32.28
N THR A 244 -5.95 -28.73 -32.05
CA THR A 244 -5.43 -28.38 -30.72
C THR A 244 -5.14 -26.88 -30.62
N THR A 245 -5.44 -26.30 -29.46
CA THR A 245 -5.13 -24.91 -29.09
C THR A 245 -4.12 -24.80 -27.95
N GLU A 246 -3.54 -25.93 -27.53
CA GLU A 246 -2.56 -26.01 -26.43
C GLU A 246 -1.35 -25.08 -26.67
N HIS A 247 -0.84 -25.05 -27.90
CA HIS A 247 0.21 -24.12 -28.33
C HIS A 247 -0.18 -22.64 -28.18
N CYS A 248 -1.47 -22.31 -28.27
CA CYS A 248 -1.94 -20.94 -28.06
C CYS A 248 -1.87 -20.52 -26.59
N GLU A 249 -2.20 -21.43 -25.67
CA GLU A 249 -2.13 -21.15 -24.24
C GLU A 249 -0.69 -20.84 -23.81
N GLU A 250 0.28 -21.62 -24.29
CA GLU A 250 1.71 -21.37 -24.04
C GLU A 250 2.14 -19.98 -24.53
N ILE A 251 1.85 -19.65 -25.80
CA ILE A 251 2.18 -18.34 -26.38
C ILE A 251 1.56 -17.18 -25.59
N TYR A 252 0.30 -17.32 -25.17
CA TYR A 252 -0.36 -16.27 -24.39
C TYR A 252 0.26 -16.15 -23.00
N MET A 253 0.58 -17.26 -22.34
CA MET A 253 1.23 -17.25 -21.03
C MET A 253 2.60 -16.56 -21.09
N GLU A 254 3.42 -16.87 -22.10
CA GLU A 254 4.71 -16.19 -22.32
C GLU A 254 4.52 -14.67 -22.47
N TRP A 255 3.57 -14.24 -23.31
CA TRP A 255 3.27 -12.83 -23.51
C TRP A 255 2.80 -12.15 -22.22
N TYR A 256 1.92 -12.80 -21.44
CA TYR A 256 1.44 -12.27 -20.17
C TYR A 256 2.56 -12.15 -19.13
N GLU A 257 3.48 -13.12 -19.07
CA GLU A 257 4.64 -13.07 -18.19
C GLU A 257 5.59 -11.92 -18.55
N GLU A 258 5.87 -11.72 -19.83
CA GLU A 258 6.68 -10.59 -20.30
C GLU A 258 6.02 -9.26 -19.95
N LYS A 259 4.70 -9.15 -20.15
CA LYS A 259 3.94 -7.95 -19.80
C LYS A 259 4.00 -7.68 -18.30
N GLN A 260 3.82 -8.70 -17.46
CA GLN A 260 3.92 -8.55 -16.02
C GLN A 260 5.34 -8.15 -15.56
N LYS A 261 6.40 -8.64 -16.22
CA LYS A 261 7.78 -8.22 -15.93
C LYS A 261 7.94 -6.72 -16.21
N TRP A 262 7.44 -6.22 -17.33
CA TRP A 262 7.45 -4.78 -17.63
C TRP A 262 6.60 -3.97 -16.66
N GLU A 263 5.39 -4.44 -16.35
CA GLU A 263 4.49 -3.75 -15.42
C GLU A 263 5.12 -3.62 -14.02
N LYS A 264 5.80 -4.66 -13.52
CA LYS A 264 6.54 -4.61 -12.25
C LYS A 264 7.71 -3.62 -12.30
N ARG A 265 8.45 -3.55 -13.41
CA ARG A 265 9.55 -2.59 -13.59
C ARG A 265 9.06 -1.15 -13.61
N ILE A 266 7.95 -0.88 -14.29
CA ILE A 266 7.37 0.47 -14.36
C ILE A 266 6.77 0.87 -13.01
N ASN A 267 6.15 -0.07 -12.29
CA ASN A 267 5.61 0.16 -10.94
C ASN A 267 6.65 0.23 -9.82
N LEU A 268 7.95 0.18 -10.12
CA LEU A 268 9.02 0.29 -9.12
C LEU A 268 9.04 1.63 -8.36
N LEU A 269 8.46 2.68 -8.94
CA LEU A 269 8.36 4.00 -8.30
C LEU A 269 7.00 4.23 -7.66
N ASN A 270 6.14 3.21 -7.60
CA ASN A 270 4.80 3.31 -7.06
C ASN A 270 4.75 2.73 -5.64
N PRO A 271 4.70 3.57 -4.58
CA PRO A 271 4.62 3.08 -3.20
C PRO A 271 3.39 2.20 -2.97
N THR A 272 2.30 2.45 -3.69
CA THR A 272 1.06 1.68 -3.57
C THR A 272 1.22 0.25 -4.10
N MET A 273 2.06 0.03 -5.11
CA MET A 273 2.38 -1.32 -5.61
C MET A 273 3.19 -2.10 -4.56
N HIS A 274 4.23 -1.50 -3.98
CA HIS A 274 5.04 -2.16 -2.95
C HIS A 274 4.26 -2.47 -1.68
N PHE A 275 3.37 -1.55 -1.27
CA PHE A 275 2.40 -1.79 -0.21
C PHE A 275 1.49 -2.99 -0.51
N ALA A 276 0.92 -3.03 -1.72
CA ALA A 276 0.05 -4.13 -2.15
C ALA A 276 0.78 -5.47 -2.17
N GLN A 277 2.02 -5.51 -2.66
CA GLN A 277 2.81 -6.73 -2.71
C GLN A 277 3.13 -7.26 -1.31
N LEU A 278 3.48 -6.39 -0.35
CA LEU A 278 3.69 -6.80 1.04
C LEU A 278 2.41 -7.31 1.72
N MET A 279 1.26 -6.70 1.41
CA MET A 279 -0.03 -7.18 1.87
C MET A 279 -0.34 -8.58 1.32
N ILE A 280 -0.13 -8.82 0.01
CA ILE A 280 -0.28 -10.13 -0.62
C ILE A 280 0.60 -11.16 0.09
N TYR A 281 1.89 -10.84 0.29
CA TYR A 281 2.81 -11.75 0.98
C TYR A 281 2.45 -12.01 2.45
N THR A 282 1.81 -11.05 3.13
CA THR A 282 1.35 -11.24 4.51
C THR A 282 0.27 -12.33 4.60
N PHE A 283 -0.51 -12.53 3.54
CA PHE A 283 -1.56 -13.55 3.44
C PHE A 283 -1.29 -14.60 2.35
N ALA A 284 -0.02 -14.79 1.96
CA ALA A 284 0.36 -15.77 0.96
C ALA A 284 -0.15 -17.16 1.32
N GLY A 285 -0.70 -17.87 0.34
CA GLY A 285 -1.19 -19.25 0.49
C GLY A 285 -0.18 -20.26 -0.02
N ASP A 286 -0.16 -21.42 0.62
CA ASP A 286 0.59 -22.61 0.19
C ASP A 286 -0.37 -23.66 -0.37
N GLU A 287 -0.20 -23.98 -1.66
CA GLU A 287 -1.07 -24.89 -2.40
C GLU A 287 -1.01 -26.34 -1.89
N GLU A 288 0.13 -26.75 -1.34
CA GLU A 288 0.31 -28.12 -0.84
C GLU A 288 -0.45 -28.33 0.46
N THR A 289 -0.31 -27.40 1.41
CA THR A 289 -0.92 -27.50 2.73
C THR A 289 -2.36 -26.95 2.79
N ARG A 290 -2.80 -26.24 1.75
CA ARG A 290 -4.08 -25.48 1.72
C ARG A 290 -4.25 -24.60 2.95
N ASP A 291 -3.16 -23.99 3.39
CA ASP A 291 -3.12 -23.03 4.49
C ASP A 291 -2.22 -21.85 4.10
N TYR A 292 -1.99 -20.95 5.04
CA TYR A 292 -1.03 -19.87 4.85
C TYR A 292 0.40 -20.41 4.73
N LEU A 293 1.15 -19.84 3.78
CA LEU A 293 2.59 -19.99 3.74
C LEU A 293 3.21 -19.44 5.04
N PRO A 294 4.19 -20.12 5.67
CA PRO A 294 4.86 -19.63 6.88
C PRO A 294 5.31 -18.18 6.73
N LEU A 295 5.03 -17.37 7.75
CA LEU A 295 5.23 -15.91 7.67
C LEU A 295 6.70 -15.52 7.42
N GLY A 296 7.65 -16.29 7.95
CA GLY A 296 9.08 -16.07 7.69
C GLY A 296 9.46 -16.24 6.22
N GLU A 297 8.92 -17.27 5.57
CA GLU A 297 9.13 -17.52 4.14
C GLU A 297 8.41 -16.47 3.30
N SER A 298 7.15 -16.18 3.60
CA SER A 298 6.37 -15.22 2.84
C SER A 298 6.95 -13.79 2.90
N LEU A 299 7.42 -13.36 4.08
CA LEU A 299 8.07 -12.05 4.23
C LEU A 299 9.45 -11.98 3.58
N SER A 300 10.15 -13.11 3.42
CA SER A 300 11.43 -13.14 2.70
C SER A 300 11.27 -12.72 1.23
N TYR A 301 10.15 -13.10 0.58
CA TYR A 301 9.80 -12.61 -0.76
C TYR A 301 9.49 -11.10 -0.80
N GLY A 302 9.09 -10.54 0.35
CA GLY A 302 8.76 -9.13 0.51
C GLY A 302 9.96 -8.20 0.75
N ILE A 303 11.16 -8.71 1.03
CA ILE A 303 12.27 -7.89 1.53
C ILE A 303 12.68 -6.76 0.57
N ASN A 304 12.62 -7.02 -0.75
CA ASN A 304 12.91 -5.99 -1.76
C ASN A 304 11.85 -4.88 -1.76
N ASN A 305 10.57 -5.23 -1.66
CA ASN A 305 9.47 -4.25 -1.59
C ASN A 305 9.57 -3.41 -0.30
N LEU A 306 9.93 -4.05 0.81
CA LEU A 306 10.16 -3.37 2.08
C LEU A 306 11.33 -2.38 1.99
N ALA A 307 12.46 -2.81 1.43
CA ALA A 307 13.62 -1.96 1.21
C ALA A 307 13.29 -0.75 0.32
N ILE A 308 12.53 -0.96 -0.76
CA ILE A 308 12.11 0.13 -1.65
C ILE A 308 11.20 1.12 -0.91
N LEU A 309 10.21 0.66 -0.14
CA LEU A 309 9.38 1.56 0.67
C LEU A 309 10.20 2.37 1.69
N ILE A 310 11.25 1.77 2.28
CA ILE A 310 12.15 2.51 3.16
C ILE A 310 12.93 3.58 2.37
N VAL A 311 13.37 3.28 1.16
CA VAL A 311 14.01 4.28 0.28
C VAL A 311 13.03 5.39 -0.09
N GLU A 312 11.81 5.04 -0.47
CA GLU A 312 10.72 5.98 -0.81
C GLU A 312 10.27 6.82 0.41
N LEU A 313 10.49 6.33 1.63
CA LEU A 313 10.30 7.07 2.87
C LEU A 313 11.44 8.07 3.10
N LEU A 314 12.69 7.60 2.98
CA LEU A 314 13.87 8.38 3.34
C LEU A 314 14.19 9.45 2.29
N PHE A 315 13.97 9.16 1.01
CA PHE A 315 14.36 10.06 -0.09
C PHE A 315 13.61 11.40 -0.07
N PRO A 316 12.26 11.46 -0.04
CA PRO A 316 11.52 12.72 0.05
C PRO A 316 11.81 13.47 1.36
N PHE A 317 11.94 12.74 2.47
CA PHE A 317 12.32 13.32 3.75
C PHE A 317 13.70 14.00 3.67
N SER A 318 14.67 13.36 3.03
CA SER A 318 16.03 13.91 2.85
C SER A 318 16.00 15.21 2.03
N ILE A 319 15.18 15.26 0.98
CA ILE A 319 14.99 16.48 0.18
C ILE A 319 14.40 17.60 1.04
N ALA A 320 13.36 17.27 1.82
CA ALA A 320 12.72 18.24 2.71
C ALA A 320 13.69 18.78 3.76
N TYR A 321 14.51 17.89 4.34
CA TYR A 321 15.57 18.22 5.29
C TYR A 321 16.59 19.17 4.68
N ALA A 322 17.19 18.82 3.55
CA ALA A 322 18.17 19.66 2.87
C ALA A 322 17.59 21.05 2.57
N ARG A 323 16.38 21.10 2.02
CA ARG A 323 15.68 22.37 1.73
C ARG A 323 15.43 23.19 2.98
N PHE A 324 14.95 22.59 4.07
CA PHE A 324 14.68 23.31 5.31
C PHE A 324 15.95 23.91 5.92
N MET A 325 17.08 23.21 5.81
CA MET A 325 18.37 23.69 6.28
C MET A 325 18.88 24.89 5.46
N THR A 326 18.71 24.86 4.13
CA THR A 326 19.21 25.91 3.23
C THR A 326 18.28 27.11 3.06
N LYS A 327 17.01 27.02 3.48
CA LYS A 327 16.03 28.09 3.22
C LYS A 327 16.33 29.30 4.09
N ASP A 328 16.41 30.47 3.45
CA ASP A 328 16.33 31.75 4.14
C ASP A 328 14.88 31.96 4.60
N LEU A 329 14.71 32.10 5.92
CA LEU A 329 13.40 32.20 6.57
C LEU A 329 12.83 33.62 6.52
N ASN A 330 13.18 34.39 5.49
CA ASN A 330 12.75 35.78 5.33
C ASN A 330 11.29 35.88 4.91
#